data_AF-A0AAD6ANR1-F1
#
_entry.id   AF-A0AAD6ANR1-F1
#
_cell.length_a   1.000
_cell.length_b   1.000
_cell.length_c   1.000
_cell.angle_alpha   90.00
_cell.angle_beta   90.00
_cell.angle_gamma   90.00
#
_symmetry.space_group_name_H-M   'P 1'
#
loop_
_entity.id
_entity.type
_entity.pdbx_description
1 polymer ?
#
loop_
_entity_poly.entity_id
_entity_poly.type
_entity_poly.pdbx_seq_one_letter_code
_entity_poly.pdbx_strand_id
1 'polypeptide(L)'
;MCLENGKCLYSVRGKAGYCSDFHILPGGDEGALQAAVASEGPVAVVLNAMLKSFHLSRGGLYNVPNCNAKFINHAVLVVGYGTDAGQDFWLVKNSWGTAWGEEGFIRIARNKNNLCGIASFAVYPTLLFIR
;
A
#
# COMPACT_ATOMS: atom_id res chain seq x y z
N MET A 1 -2.47 14.41 -15.40
CA MET A 1 -1.17 14.76 -16.01
C MET A 1 -0.86 16.20 -15.65
N CYS A 2 0.37 16.47 -15.22
CA CYS A 2 0.84 17.80 -14.84
C CYS A 2 2.10 18.13 -15.66
N LEU A 3 2.31 19.41 -15.97
CA LEU A 3 3.59 19.89 -16.49
C LEU A 3 4.66 19.88 -15.39
N GLU A 4 5.93 19.97 -15.78
CA GLU A 4 7.06 20.11 -14.83
C GLU A 4 6.92 21.34 -13.93
N ASN A 5 6.23 22.39 -14.37
CA ASN A 5 5.91 23.58 -13.57
C ASN A 5 4.70 23.39 -12.64
N GLY A 6 4.18 22.17 -12.49
CA GLY A 6 3.04 21.85 -11.63
C GLY A 6 1.67 22.23 -12.19
N LYS A 7 1.58 22.82 -13.39
CA LYS A 7 0.29 23.17 -13.99
C LYS A 7 -0.51 21.91 -14.31
N CYS A 8 -1.75 21.86 -13.81
CA CYS A 8 -2.71 20.80 -14.10
C CYS A 8 -3.11 20.83 -15.58
N LEU A 9 -2.98 19.68 -16.26
CA LEU A 9 -3.39 19.47 -17.65
C LEU A 9 -4.63 18.56 -17.74
N TYR A 10 -5.49 18.59 -16.74
CA TYR A 10 -6.73 17.83 -16.80
C TYR A 10 -7.54 18.23 -18.05
N SER A 11 -8.00 17.22 -18.79
CA SER A 11 -8.88 17.37 -19.93
C SER A 11 -9.94 16.29 -19.89
N VAL A 12 -11.20 16.68 -20.09
CA VAL A 12 -12.33 15.76 -20.16
C VAL A 12 -12.18 14.70 -21.26
N ARG A 13 -11.38 14.98 -22.30
CA ARG A 13 -11.09 14.05 -23.41
C ARG A 13 -10.18 12.89 -22.99
N GLY A 14 -9.32 13.10 -21.98
CA GLY A 14 -8.40 12.09 -21.46
C GLY A 14 -8.94 11.31 -20.26
N LYS A 15 -10.25 11.43 -19.98
CA LYS A 15 -10.88 10.79 -18.84
C LYS A 15 -11.03 9.28 -19.11
N ALA A 16 -10.40 8.46 -18.25
CA ALA A 16 -10.40 7.00 -18.37
C ALA A 16 -11.41 6.29 -17.44
N GLY A 17 -12.00 7.01 -16.48
CA GLY A 17 -12.94 6.44 -15.52
C GLY A 17 -13.37 7.47 -14.47
N TYR A 18 -14.25 7.03 -13.57
CA TYR A 18 -14.71 7.79 -12.42
C TYR A 18 -14.48 6.98 -11.14
N CYS A 19 -14.17 7.68 -10.06
CA CYS A 19 -14.32 7.16 -8.71
C CYS A 19 -15.73 7.54 -8.25
N SER A 20 -16.63 6.57 -8.10
CA SER A 20 -18.00 6.82 -7.69
C SER A 20 -18.17 6.81 -6.17
N ASP A 21 -17.31 6.07 -5.47
CA ASP A 21 -17.28 6.00 -4.01
C ASP A 21 -15.89 5.56 -3.53
N PHE A 22 -15.64 5.63 -2.22
CA PHE A 22 -14.46 5.04 -1.60
C PHE A 22 -14.82 4.46 -0.22
N HIS A 23 -14.13 3.39 0.14
CA HIS A 23 -14.38 2.67 1.37
C HIS A 23 -13.13 2.73 2.25
N ILE A 24 -13.28 3.32 3.44
CA ILE A 24 -12.24 3.34 4.47
C ILE A 24 -12.45 2.13 5.37
N LEU A 25 -11.39 1.35 5.56
CA LEU A 25 -11.42 0.18 6.43
C LEU A 25 -11.26 0.56 7.91
N PRO A 26 -11.77 -0.27 8.85
CA PRO A 26 -11.50 -0.10 10.27
C PRO A 26 -10.00 -0.04 10.57
N GLY A 27 -9.56 1.03 11.23
CA GLY A 27 -8.15 1.28 11.49
C GLY A 27 -7.53 0.22 12.40
N GLY A 28 -6.39 -0.32 11.97
CA GLY A 28 -5.61 -1.34 12.68
C GLY A 28 -6.12 -2.77 12.50
N ASP A 29 -7.20 -2.98 11.77
CA ASP A 29 -7.76 -4.30 11.52
C ASP A 29 -7.10 -4.96 10.29
N GLU A 30 -6.06 -5.75 10.54
CA GLU A 30 -5.37 -6.53 9.50
C GLU A 30 -6.30 -7.57 8.85
N GLY A 31 -7.35 -8.04 9.55
CA GLY A 31 -8.34 -8.97 9.01
C GLY A 31 -9.26 -8.29 8.00
N ALA A 32 -9.74 -7.09 8.31
CA ALA A 32 -10.51 -6.28 7.37
C ALA A 32 -9.70 -5.90 6.12
N LEU A 33 -8.42 -5.54 6.30
CA LEU A 33 -7.51 -5.31 5.18
C LEU A 33 -7.35 -6.58 4.32
N GLN A 34 -7.21 -7.75 4.95
CA GLN A 34 -7.06 -9.01 4.23
C GLN A 34 -8.31 -9.32 3.41
N ALA A 35 -9.49 -9.18 4.00
CA ALA A 35 -10.77 -9.40 3.34
C ALA A 35 -10.95 -8.46 2.13
N ALA A 36 -10.63 -7.17 2.29
CA ALA A 36 -10.72 -6.20 1.21
C ALA A 36 -9.74 -6.51 0.07
N VAL A 37 -8.49 -6.88 0.38
CA VAL A 37 -7.52 -7.25 -0.66
C VAL A 37 -7.99 -8.46 -1.47
N ALA A 38 -8.66 -9.42 -0.82
CA ALA A 38 -9.19 -10.61 -1.48
C ALA A 38 -10.43 -10.35 -2.34
N SER A 39 -11.33 -9.49 -1.89
CA SER A 39 -12.64 -9.28 -2.52
C SER A 39 -12.66 -8.11 -3.51
N GLU A 40 -11.90 -7.06 -3.22
CA GLU A 40 -11.94 -5.78 -3.96
C GLU A 40 -10.68 -5.55 -4.82
N GLY A 41 -9.60 -6.27 -4.52
CA GLY A 41 -8.31 -6.13 -5.20
C GLY A 41 -7.33 -5.22 -4.46
N PRO A 42 -6.39 -4.55 -5.16
CA PRO A 42 -5.36 -3.77 -4.49
C PRO A 42 -5.90 -2.63 -3.62
N VAL A 43 -5.41 -2.54 -2.38
CA VAL A 43 -5.86 -1.54 -1.39
C VAL A 43 -4.75 -0.53 -1.12
N ALA A 44 -5.07 0.76 -1.20
CA ALA A 44 -4.15 1.83 -0.84
C ALA A 44 -4.01 1.89 0.68
N VAL A 45 -2.77 1.91 1.17
CA VAL A 45 -2.48 1.94 2.61
C VAL A 45 -1.38 2.95 2.91
N VAL A 46 -1.19 3.24 4.19
CA VAL A 46 -0.09 4.05 4.69
C VAL A 46 0.73 3.26 5.70
N LEU A 47 2.01 3.59 5.81
CA LEU A 47 2.91 2.98 6.79
C LEU A 47 4.02 3.92 7.23
N ASN A 48 4.74 3.52 8.27
CA ASN A 48 5.97 4.16 8.71
C ASN A 48 7.17 3.69 7.87
N ALA A 49 7.68 4.55 6.98
CA ALA A 49 8.87 4.29 6.18
C ALA A 49 10.14 4.96 6.71
N MET A 50 10.15 5.59 7.90
CA MET A 50 11.27 6.40 8.38
C MET A 50 12.53 5.59 8.73
N LEU A 51 12.40 4.28 8.95
CA LEU A 51 13.53 3.45 9.34
C LEU A 51 14.50 3.28 8.16
N LYS A 52 15.80 3.43 8.43
CA LYS A 52 16.87 3.18 7.45
C LYS A 52 16.77 1.78 6.83
N SER A 53 16.30 0.78 7.59
CA SER A 53 16.05 -0.57 7.08
C SER A 53 15.00 -0.61 5.97
N PHE A 54 13.96 0.24 6.03
CA PHE A 54 12.95 0.35 4.98
C PHE A 54 13.56 0.95 3.72
N HIS A 55 14.29 2.07 3.85
CA HIS A 55 14.97 2.72 2.72
C HIS A 55 15.98 1.79 2.02
N LEU A 56 16.70 0.97 2.78
CA LEU A 56 17.71 0.04 2.27
C LEU A 56 17.18 -1.36 1.97
N SER A 57 15.86 -1.56 1.94
CA SER A 57 15.28 -2.88 1.64
C SER A 57 15.73 -3.39 0.27
N ARG A 58 16.07 -4.69 0.22
CA ARG A 58 16.54 -5.43 -0.97
C ARG A 58 15.84 -6.79 -1.13
N GLY A 59 14.87 -7.08 -0.27
CA GLY A 59 14.08 -8.31 -0.30
C GLY A 59 14.00 -9.04 1.04
N GLY A 60 13.35 -10.19 1.00
CA GLY A 60 12.97 -10.95 2.19
C GLY A 60 11.76 -10.35 2.93
N LEU A 61 11.45 -10.93 4.09
CA LEU A 61 10.33 -10.49 4.93
C LEU A 61 10.76 -9.32 5.83
N TYR A 62 10.16 -8.16 5.61
CA TYR A 62 10.32 -7.00 6.48
C TYR A 62 9.52 -7.20 7.78
N ASN A 63 10.24 -7.56 8.84
CA ASN A 63 9.69 -7.80 10.18
C ASN A 63 10.55 -7.09 11.23
N VAL A 64 10.34 -5.78 11.38
CA VAL A 64 11.22 -4.89 12.15
C VAL A 64 10.46 -4.39 13.40
N PRO A 65 10.76 -4.89 14.62
CA PRO A 65 9.95 -4.62 15.82
C PRO A 65 9.80 -3.16 16.22
N ASN A 66 10.75 -2.29 15.85
CA ASN A 66 10.70 -0.85 16.14
C ASN A 66 10.01 -0.02 15.05
N CYS A 67 9.35 -0.66 14.07
CA CYS A 67 8.53 0.05 13.09
C CYS A 67 7.20 0.51 13.71
N ASN A 68 7.25 1.65 14.38
CA ASN A 68 6.16 2.16 15.19
C ASN A 68 5.00 2.68 14.33
N ALA A 69 3.80 2.13 14.56
CA ALA A 69 2.56 2.46 13.86
C ALA A 69 2.05 3.89 14.07
N LYS A 70 2.62 4.64 15.02
CA LYS A 70 2.25 6.06 15.28
C LYS A 70 3.00 7.06 14.38
N PHE A 71 4.09 6.65 13.74
CA PHE A 71 4.91 7.53 12.88
C PHE A 71 4.69 7.26 11.39
N ILE A 72 3.43 7.13 10.98
CA ILE A 72 3.05 6.94 9.58
C ILE A 72 3.46 8.16 8.75
N ASN A 73 4.05 7.92 7.59
CA ASN A 73 4.58 8.99 6.72
C ASN A 73 4.61 8.65 5.22
N HIS A 74 4.31 7.41 4.83
CA HIS A 74 4.45 6.97 3.45
C HIS A 74 3.23 6.18 2.98
N ALA A 75 2.78 6.44 1.75
CA ALA A 75 1.65 5.77 1.13
C ALA A 75 2.13 4.74 0.10
N VAL A 76 1.55 3.54 0.16
CA VAL A 76 1.91 2.38 -0.67
C VAL A 76 0.64 1.60 -1.05
N LEU A 77 0.79 0.55 -1.85
CA LEU A 77 -0.34 -0.27 -2.31
C LEU A 77 -0.15 -1.72 -1.89
N VAL A 78 -1.06 -2.27 -1.09
CA VAL A 78 -1.11 -3.71 -0.84
C VAL A 78 -1.76 -4.36 -2.05
N VAL A 79 -1.03 -5.24 -2.73
CA VAL A 79 -1.49 -5.92 -3.96
C VAL A 79 -1.81 -7.40 -3.73
N GLY A 80 -1.51 -7.91 -2.54
CA GLY A 80 -1.76 -9.30 -2.18
C GLY A 80 -1.23 -9.62 -0.78
N TYR A 81 -1.40 -10.87 -0.39
CA TYR A 81 -0.90 -11.41 0.87
C TYR A 81 -0.61 -12.90 0.70
N GLY A 82 0.14 -13.48 1.64
CA GLY A 82 0.41 -14.91 1.64
C GLY A 82 1.02 -15.38 2.95
N THR A 83 1.50 -16.61 2.91
CA THR A 83 2.27 -17.26 3.97
C THR A 83 3.42 -18.00 3.32
N ASP A 84 4.65 -17.74 3.77
CA ASP A 84 5.85 -18.42 3.30
C ASP A 84 6.66 -18.90 4.50
N ALA A 85 7.06 -20.18 4.50
CA ALA A 85 7.76 -20.83 5.61
C ALA A 85 7.13 -20.55 7.01
N GLY A 86 5.80 -20.56 7.09
CA GLY A 86 5.05 -20.28 8.33
C GLY A 86 4.98 -18.81 8.75
N GLN A 87 5.42 -17.89 7.89
CA GLN A 87 5.38 -16.44 8.14
C GLN A 87 4.40 -15.75 7.20
N ASP A 88 3.40 -15.10 7.79
CA ASP A 88 2.40 -14.32 7.08
C ASP A 88 2.99 -12.99 6.56
N PHE A 89 2.64 -12.62 5.33
CA PHE A 89 3.09 -11.36 4.73
C PHE A 89 2.00 -10.64 3.94
N TRP A 90 2.16 -9.32 3.86
CA TRP A 90 1.58 -8.44 2.85
C TRP A 90 2.56 -8.29 1.68
N LEU A 91 2.09 -8.43 0.45
CA LEU A 91 2.84 -8.04 -0.75
C LEU A 91 2.51 -6.58 -1.08
N VAL A 92 3.51 -5.72 -0.98
CA VAL A 92 3.34 -4.28 -1.06
C VAL A 92 4.12 -3.71 -2.23
N LYS A 93 3.43 -2.97 -3.10
CA LYS A 93 4.02 -2.21 -4.20
C LYS A 93 4.41 -0.81 -3.72
N ASN A 94 5.66 -0.43 -3.98
CA ASN A 94 6.18 0.90 -3.67
C ASN A 94 6.25 1.80 -4.93
N SER A 95 6.58 3.07 -4.73
CA SER A 95 6.65 4.11 -5.78
C SER A 95 8.06 4.66 -6.01
N TRP A 96 9.10 3.98 -5.51
CA TRP A 96 10.50 4.41 -5.59
C TRP A 96 11.30 3.76 -6.73
N GLY A 97 10.61 3.25 -7.74
CA GLY A 97 11.20 2.57 -8.89
C GLY A 97 11.56 1.10 -8.61
N THR A 98 11.88 0.37 -9.68
CA THR A 98 12.13 -1.08 -9.65
C THR A 98 13.48 -1.45 -9.04
N ALA A 99 14.42 -0.51 -8.95
CA ALA A 99 15.72 -0.72 -8.32
C ALA A 99 15.66 -0.82 -6.79
N TRP A 100 14.52 -0.43 -6.19
CA TRP A 100 14.29 -0.53 -4.75
C TRP A 100 13.55 -1.84 -4.41
N GLY A 101 13.90 -2.47 -3.28
CA GLY A 101 13.22 -3.69 -2.82
C GLY A 101 13.40 -4.88 -3.77
N GLU A 102 12.39 -5.74 -3.83
CA GLU A 102 12.24 -6.84 -4.79
C GLU A 102 11.49 -6.30 -6.01
N GLU A 103 12.21 -5.73 -6.99
CA GLU A 103 11.64 -5.18 -8.24
C GLU A 103 10.58 -4.08 -8.01
N GLY A 104 10.75 -3.25 -6.98
CA GLY A 104 9.80 -2.21 -6.57
C GLY A 104 8.78 -2.67 -5.53
N PHE A 105 8.87 -3.93 -5.06
CA PHE A 105 8.00 -4.50 -4.05
C PHE A 105 8.73 -4.79 -2.74
N ILE A 106 7.94 -5.01 -1.70
CA ILE A 106 8.42 -5.49 -0.40
C ILE A 106 7.39 -6.43 0.21
N ARG A 107 7.86 -7.46 0.90
CA ARG A 107 7.03 -8.29 1.76
C ARG A 107 7.11 -7.75 3.18
N ILE A 108 5.97 -7.38 3.78
CA ILE A 108 5.89 -6.88 5.16
C ILE A 108 5.17 -7.90 6.02
N ALA A 109 5.68 -8.18 7.21
CA ALA A 109 5.06 -9.17 8.10
C ALA A 109 3.61 -8.78 8.44
N ARG A 110 2.69 -9.71 8.19
CA ARG A 110 1.26 -9.60 8.47
C ARG A 110 0.94 -10.33 9.77
N ASN A 111 -0.14 -9.92 10.45
CA ASN A 111 -0.55 -10.45 11.75
C ASN A 111 0.53 -10.26 12.81
N LYS A 112 1.21 -9.10 12.76
CA LYS A 112 2.30 -8.71 13.66
C LYS A 112 1.98 -7.40 14.36
N ASN A 113 0.78 -7.34 14.94
CA ASN A 113 0.29 -6.19 15.70
C ASN A 113 0.31 -4.90 14.87
N ASN A 114 -0.24 -4.95 13.65
CA ASN A 114 -0.30 -3.82 12.72
C ASN A 114 1.09 -3.19 12.50
N LEU A 115 2.05 -4.03 12.10
CA LEU A 115 3.44 -3.63 11.90
C LEU A 115 3.54 -2.42 10.98
N CYS A 116 4.33 -1.41 11.38
CA CYS A 116 4.47 -0.13 10.69
C CYS A 116 3.18 0.68 10.53
N GLY A 117 2.06 0.25 11.12
CA GLY A 117 0.76 0.88 10.94
C GLY A 117 0.10 0.59 9.60
N ILE A 118 0.46 -0.52 8.92
CA ILE A 118 -0.01 -0.83 7.56
C ILE A 118 -1.54 -0.90 7.41
N ALA A 119 -2.26 -1.28 8.46
CA ALA A 119 -3.73 -1.32 8.49
C ALA A 119 -4.34 -0.08 9.17
N SER A 120 -3.54 0.91 9.60
CA SER A 120 -4.05 2.07 10.35
C SER A 120 -4.93 2.99 9.49
N PHE A 121 -4.59 3.17 8.21
CA PHE A 121 -5.45 3.82 7.23
C PHE A 121 -5.36 3.07 5.91
N ALA A 122 -6.43 2.36 5.59
CA ALA A 122 -6.57 1.61 4.35
C ALA A 122 -7.84 2.04 3.63
N VAL A 123 -7.74 2.25 2.32
CA VAL A 123 -8.82 2.74 1.48
C VAL A 123 -8.79 2.09 0.10
N TYR A 124 -9.95 1.75 -0.43
CA TYR A 124 -10.12 1.33 -1.82
C TYR A 124 -11.26 2.10 -2.49
N PRO A 125 -11.14 2.42 -3.80
CA PRO A 125 -12.17 3.12 -4.54
C PRO A 125 -13.16 2.15 -5.19
N THR A 126 -14.39 2.62 -5.39
CA THR A 126 -15.34 2.03 -6.33
C THR A 126 -15.21 2.75 -7.67
N LEU A 127 -14.78 2.02 -8.70
CA LEU A 127 -14.48 2.59 -10.02
C LEU A 127 -15.58 2.29 -11.04
N LEU A 128 -15.98 3.31 -11.77
CA LEU A 128 -16.81 3.20 -12.97
C LEU A 128 -15.95 3.51 -14.20
N PHE A 129 -15.66 2.47 -14.99
CA PHE A 129 -14.90 2.63 -16.22
C PHE A 129 -15.80 3.11 -17.36
N ILE A 130 -15.30 4.09 -18.11
CA ILE A 130 -15.94 4.52 -19.35
C ILE A 130 -15.44 3.56 -20.43
N ARG A 131 -16.35 2.76 -20.99
CA ARG A 131 -16.06 1.98 -22.20
C ARG A 131 -16.08 2.88 -23.41
#